data_AF-A0A5N5DXN7-F1
#
_entry.id   AF-A0A5N5DXN7-F1
#
_cell.length_a   1.000
_cell.length_b   1.000
_cell.length_c   1.000
_cell.angle_alpha   90.00
_cell.angle_beta   90.00
_cell.angle_gamma   90.00
#
_symmetry.space_group_name_H-M   'P 1'
#
loop_
_entity.id
_entity.type
_entity.pdbx_description
1 polymer ?
#
loop_
_entity_poly.entity_id
_entity_poly.type
_entity_poly.pdbx_seq_one_letter_code
_entity_poly.pdbx_strand_id
1 'polypeptide(L)' 'MSRLIGIYTKGSEVMAVMTLRDQLDNCCYLLARARLAGDDAAIRRYSEHRAVLVKQIAGMRTHLRLV' A
#
# COMPACT_ATOMS: atom_id res chain seq x y z
N MET A 1 -7.00 -3.83 -32.57
CA MET A 1 -6.44 -4.70 -31.50
C MET A 1 -6.04 -3.96 -30.21
N SER A 2 -6.53 -2.72 -29.97
CA SER A 2 -6.01 -1.89 -28.85
C SER A 2 -6.87 -1.86 -27.58
N ARG A 3 -8.05 -2.51 -27.56
CA ARG A 3 -8.96 -2.48 -26.39
C ARG A 3 -8.63 -3.51 -25.31
N LEU A 4 -8.00 -4.63 -25.64
CA LEU A 4 -7.69 -5.71 -24.67
C LEU A 4 -6.52 -5.36 -23.74
N ILE A 5 -5.51 -4.62 -24.23
CA ILE A 5 -4.35 -4.20 -23.43
C ILE A 5 -4.77 -3.22 -22.33
N GLY A 6 -5.65 -2.26 -22.64
CA GLY A 6 -6.11 -1.26 -21.67
C GLY A 6 -6.94 -1.83 -20.50
N ILE A 7 -7.66 -2.94 -20.71
CA ILE A 7 -8.46 -3.60 -19.65
C ILE A 7 -7.54 -4.39 -18.70
N TYR A 8 -6.52 -5.05 -19.25
CA TYR A 8 -5.57 -5.85 -18.47
C TYR A 8 -4.66 -4.99 -17.58
N THR A 9 -4.22 -3.84 -18.09
CA THR A 9 -3.43 -2.88 -17.31
C THR A 9 -4.26 -2.30 -16.16
N LYS A 10 -5.50 -1.86 -16.43
CA LYS A 10 -6.38 -1.32 -15.37
C LYS A 10 -6.77 -2.37 -14.32
N GLY A 11 -7.02 -3.62 -14.72
CA GLY A 11 -7.27 -4.72 -13.78
C GLY A 11 -6.07 -5.02 -12.87
N SER A 12 -4.85 -5.01 -13.43
CA SER A 12 -3.62 -5.26 -12.69
C SER A 12 -3.27 -4.12 -11.72
N GLU A 13 -3.52 -2.87 -12.11
CA GLU A 13 -3.30 -1.68 -11.26
C GLU A 13 -4.30 -1.62 -10.10
N VAL A 14 -5.58 -1.95 -10.34
CA VAL A 14 -6.60 -2.02 -9.29
C VAL A 14 -6.27 -3.12 -8.27
N MET A 15 -5.83 -4.30 -8.72
CA MET A 15 -5.34 -5.35 -7.83
C MET A 15 -4.12 -4.89 -7.03
N ALA A 16 -3.17 -4.20 -7.66
CA ALA A 16 -1.99 -3.68 -6.97
C ALA A 16 -2.34 -2.62 -5.89
N VAL A 17 -3.31 -1.73 -6.14
CA VAL A 17 -3.79 -0.77 -5.13
C VAL A 17 -4.52 -1.47 -3.97
N MET A 18 -5.31 -2.51 -4.24
CA MET A 18 -5.93 -3.32 -3.17
C MET A 18 -4.87 -4.03 -2.32
N THR A 19 -3.91 -4.70 -2.96
CA THR A 19 -2.81 -5.37 -2.25
C THR A 19 -1.99 -4.41 -1.38
N LEU A 20 -1.73 -3.19 -1.83
CA LEU A 20 -1.02 -2.18 -1.03
C LEU A 20 -1.85 -1.68 0.16
N ARG A 21 -3.18 -1.60 0.02
CA ARG A 21 -4.08 -1.27 1.14
C ARG A 21 -4.10 -2.38 2.18
N ASP A 22 -4.18 -3.64 1.75
CA ASP A 22 -4.13 -4.79 2.66
C ASP A 22 -2.79 -4.84 3.44
N GLN A 23 -1.68 -4.54 2.75
CA GLN A 23 -0.37 -4.40 3.39
C GLN A 23 -0.34 -3.24 4.39
N LEU A 24 -0.99 -2.12 4.08
CA LEU A 24 -1.08 -0.97 4.98
C LEU A 24 -1.90 -1.29 6.24
N ASP A 25 -3.02 -1.99 6.08
CA ASP A 25 -3.89 -2.41 7.19
C ASP A 25 -3.16 -3.41 8.09
N ASN A 26 -2.48 -4.40 7.51
CA ASN A 26 -1.63 -5.32 8.26
C ASN A 26 -0.49 -4.60 9.00
N CYS A 27 0.15 -3.63 8.36
CA CYS A 27 1.20 -2.83 8.98
C CYS A 27 0.66 -2.03 10.18
N CYS A 28 -0.55 -1.46 10.07
CA CYS A 28 -1.20 -0.75 11.16
C CYS A 28 -1.55 -1.71 12.32
N TYR A 29 -2.03 -2.92 12.00
CA TYR A 29 -2.29 -3.96 12.99
C TYR A 29 -1.02 -4.36 13.77
N LEU A 30 0.08 -4.63 13.05
CA LEU A 30 1.36 -4.99 13.67
C LEU A 30 1.96 -3.84 14.49
N LEU A 31 1.81 -2.60 14.03
CA LEU A 31 2.23 -1.42 14.79
C LEU A 31 1.44 -1.29 16.10
N ALA A 32 0.13 -1.53 16.08
CA ALA A 32 -0.69 -1.52 17.28
C ALA A 32 -0.25 -2.61 18.27
N ARG A 33 0.05 -3.82 17.76
CA ARG A 33 0.59 -4.92 18.57
C ARG A 33 1.95 -4.57 19.18
N ALA A 34 2.86 -3.97 18.40
CA ALA A 34 4.17 -3.54 18.88
C ALA A 34 4.06 -2.48 19.99
N ARG A 35 3.13 -1.52 19.85
CA ARG A 35 2.82 -0.53 20.89
C ARG A 35 2.32 -1.16 22.18
N LEU A 36 1.42 -2.15 22.09
CA LEU A 36 0.93 -2.87 23.26
C LEU A 36 2.02 -3.69 23.95
N ALA A 37 2.98 -4.21 23.18
CA ALA A 37 4.13 -4.96 23.69
C ALA A 37 5.27 -4.07 24.22
N GLY A 38 5.25 -2.77 23.94
CA GLY A 38 6.37 -1.86 24.25
C GLY A 38 7.63 -2.13 23.43
N ASP A 39 7.49 -2.71 22.23
CA ASP A 39 8.64 -3.00 21.36
C ASP A 39 8.97 -1.80 20.46
N ASP A 40 9.85 -0.93 20.96
CA ASP A 40 10.24 0.31 20.27
C ASP A 40 10.91 0.07 18.91
N ALA A 41 11.67 -1.03 18.76
CA ALA A 41 12.32 -1.37 17.50
C ALA A 41 11.29 -1.74 16.43
N ALA A 42 10.29 -2.55 16.80
CA ALA A 42 9.17 -2.88 15.93
C ALA A 42 8.30 -1.65 15.63
N ILE A 43 8.03 -0.79 16.63
CA ILE A 43 7.28 0.46 16.44
C ILE A 43 7.95 1.35 15.38
N ARG A 44 9.27 1.55 15.49
CA ARG A 44 10.03 2.34 14.51
C ARG A 44 9.95 1.72 13.11
N ARG A 45 10.21 0.42 13.00
CA ARG A 45 10.19 -0.30 11.73
C ARG A 45 8.84 -0.24 11.04
N TYR A 46 7.75 -0.50 11.76
CA TYR A 46 6.40 -0.46 11.17
C TYR A 46 5.96 0.97 10.85
N SER A 47 6.39 1.97 11.62
CA SER A 47 6.10 3.38 11.32
C SER A 47 6.78 3.84 10.02
N GLU A 48 8.05 3.48 9.81
CA GLU A 48 8.77 3.74 8.57
C GLU A 48 8.12 3.01 7.38
N HIS A 49 7.79 1.73 7.56
CA HIS A 49 7.16 0.92 6.52
C HIS A 49 5.78 1.47 6.11
N ARG A 50 4.97 1.89 7.10
CA ARG A 50 3.68 2.57 6.87
C ARG A 50 3.84 3.82 6.02
N ALA A 51 4.87 4.64 6.27
CA ALA A 51 5.11 5.85 5.49
C ALA A 51 5.45 5.54 4.02
N VAL A 52 6.20 4.47 3.75
CA VAL A 52 6.51 4.01 2.39
C VAL A 52 5.24 3.56 1.66
N LEU A 53 4.40 2.74 2.30
CA LEU A 53 3.15 2.26 1.72
C LEU A 53 2.19 3.41 1.39
N VAL A 54 2.05 4.40 2.28
CA VAL A 54 1.23 5.60 2.02
C VAL A 54 1.75 6.38 0.80
N LYS A 55 3.08 6.54 0.66
CA LYS A 55 3.68 7.19 -0.52
C LYS A 55 3.41 6.42 -1.81
N GLN A 56 3.52 5.08 -1.78
CA GLN A 56 3.24 4.25 -2.95
C GLN A 56 1.77 4.33 -3.37
N ILE A 57 0.83 4.26 -2.43
CA ILE A 57 -0.60 4.43 -2.70
C ILE A 57 -0.88 5.82 -3.28
N ALA A 58 -0.28 6.88 -2.72
CA ALA A 58 -0.43 8.22 -3.24
C ALA A 58 0.14 8.34 -4.67
N GLY A 59 1.31 7.77 -4.93
CA GLY A 59 1.92 7.73 -6.26
C GLY A 59 1.05 7.01 -7.29
N MET A 60 0.51 5.84 -6.96
CA MET A 60 -0.40 5.10 -7.83
C MET A 60 -1.70 5.85 -8.09
N ARG A 61 -2.28 6.52 -7.09
CA ARG A 61 -3.48 7.34 -7.29
C ARG A 61 -3.22 8.53 -8.21
N THR A 62 -2.01 9.11 -8.16
CA THR A 62 -1.60 10.16 -9.10
C THR A 62 -1.44 9.60 -10.51
N HIS A 63 -0.77 8.45 -10.69
CA HIS A 63 -0.67 7.79 -11.99
C HIS A 63 -2.04 7.46 -12.59
N LEU A 64 -2.94 6.86 -11.80
CA LEU A 64 -4.31 6.52 -12.23
C LEU A 64 -5.19 7.74 -12.55
N ARG A 65 -4.86 8.94 -12.04
CA ARG A 65 -5.57 10.18 -12.36
C ARG A 65 -5.04 10.85 -13.64
N LEU A 66 -3.81 10.53 -14.04
CA LEU A 66 -3.14 11.12 -15.21
C LEU A 66 -3.26 10.27 -16.48
N VAL A 67 -3.80 9.04 -16.37
CA VAL A 67 -4.04 8.07 -17.47
C VAL A 67 -5.52 7.90 -17.73
#